data_AF-A0A9D3ZQZ2-F1
#
_entry.id   AF-A0A9D3ZQZ2-F1
#
_cell.length_a   1.000
_cell.length_b   1.000
_cell.length_c   1.000
_cell.angle_alpha   90.00
_cell.angle_beta   90.00
_cell.angle_gamma   90.00
#
_symmetry.space_group_name_H-M   'P 1'
#
loop_
_entity.id
_entity.type
_entity.pdbx_description
1 polymer ?
#
loop_
_entity_poly.entity_id
_entity_poly.type
_entity_poly.pdbx_seq_one_letter_code
_entity_poly.pdbx_strand_id
1 'polypeptide(L)' 'DLLTVVEKINSSLNKKEKTKGYNYFYQDEIEALGLGPKGRAYLLLLVRMNHLIVETTDGRISYRVL' A
#
# COMPACT_ATOMS: atom_id res chain seq x y z
N ASP A 1 6.02 10.98 -8.93
CA ASP A 1 5.83 11.98 -7.87
C ASP A 1 5.18 11.32 -6.66
N LEU A 2 5.48 11.76 -5.43
CA LEU A 2 4.95 11.14 -4.20
C LEU A 2 3.42 11.23 -4.16
N LEU A 3 2.85 12.36 -4.59
CA LEU A 3 1.40 12.59 -4.59
C LEU A 3 0.69 11.54 -5.45
N THR A 4 1.18 11.32 -6.67
CA THR A 4 0.64 10.32 -7.59
C THR A 4 0.69 8.90 -7.01
N VAL A 5 1.71 8.58 -6.22
CA VAL A 5 1.83 7.28 -5.55
C VAL A 5 0.77 7.13 -4.47
N VAL A 6 0.59 8.15 -3.63
CA VAL A 6 -0.45 8.17 -2.59
C VAL A 6 -1.84 8.07 -3.20
N GLU A 7 -2.13 8.81 -4.26
CA GLU A 7 -3.41 8.75 -4.98
C GLU A 7 -3.71 7.33 -5.53
N LYS A 8 -2.71 6.68 -6.12
CA LYS A 8 -2.84 5.29 -6.62
C LYS A 8 -3.10 4.30 -5.49
N ILE A 9 -2.36 4.43 -4.37
CA ILE A 9 -2.53 3.58 -3.19
C ILE A 9 -3.95 3.76 -2.62
N ASN A 10 -4.38 5.00 -2.39
CA ASN A 10 -5.69 5.32 -1.86
C ASN A 10 -6.82 4.84 -2.77
N SER A 11 -6.68 5.00 -4.09
CA SER A 11 -7.66 4.51 -5.07
C SER A 11 -7.80 2.98 -5.03
N SER A 12 -6.67 2.26 -4.98
CA SER A 12 -6.66 0.80 -4.88
C SER A 12 -7.28 0.29 -3.57
N LEU A 13 -6.94 0.93 -2.46
CA LEU A 13 -7.46 0.59 -1.14
C LEU A 13 -8.96 0.88 -1.01
N ASN A 14 -9.41 2.06 -1.43
CA ASN A 14 -10.84 2.41 -1.42
C ASN A 14 -11.66 1.42 -2.26
N LYS A 15 -11.13 0.97 -3.40
CA LYS A 15 -11.76 -0.08 -4.20
C LYS A 15 -11.84 -1.42 -3.46
N LYS A 16 -10.78 -1.80 -2.75
CA LYS A 16 -10.72 -3.06 -1.98
C LYS A 16 -11.59 -3.04 -0.74
N GLU A 17 -11.60 -1.94 0.00
CA GLU A 17 -12.46 -1.76 1.16
C GLU A 17 -13.93 -1.93 0.75
N LYS A 18 -14.35 -1.29 -0.34
CA LYS A 18 -15.71 -1.41 -0.89
C LYS A 18 -16.08 -2.80 -1.40
N THR A 19 -15.12 -3.57 -1.91
CA THR A 19 -15.39 -4.86 -2.58
C THR A 19 -15.11 -6.08 -1.73
N LYS A 20 -14.19 -5.97 -0.77
CA LYS A 20 -13.65 -7.09 0.02
C LYS A 20 -13.59 -6.80 1.52
N GLY A 21 -13.86 -5.57 1.96
CA GLY A 21 -13.92 -5.20 3.37
C GLY A 21 -12.57 -5.05 4.08
N TYR A 22 -11.46 -4.91 3.34
CA TYR A 22 -10.14 -4.71 3.94
C TYR A 22 -9.38 -3.52 3.33
N ASN A 23 -8.55 -2.88 4.17
CA ASN A 23 -7.81 -1.66 3.88
C ASN A 23 -6.27 -1.86 3.86
N TYR A 24 -5.84 -3.05 3.43
CA TYR A 24 -4.42 -3.38 3.26
C TYR A 24 -4.11 -3.88 1.83
N PHE A 25 -2.83 -3.93 1.50
CA PHE A 25 -2.33 -4.59 0.29
C PHE A 25 -1.08 -5.41 0.60
N TYR A 26 -0.86 -6.47 -0.16
CA TYR A 26 0.35 -7.27 -0.09
C TYR A 26 1.48 -6.64 -0.89
N GLN A 27 2.72 -7.02 -0.55
CA GLN A 27 3.91 -6.53 -1.25
C GLN A 27 3.92 -6.87 -2.74
N ASP A 28 3.37 -8.00 -3.17
CA ASP A 28 3.25 -8.39 -4.58
C ASP A 28 2.23 -7.51 -5.34
N GLU A 29 1.18 -7.06 -4.66
CA GLU A 29 0.18 -6.18 -5.26
C GLU A 29 0.73 -4.76 -5.53
N ILE A 30 1.77 -4.35 -4.81
CA ILE A 30 2.45 -3.07 -5.02
C ILE A 30 3.14 -3.01 -6.37
N GLU A 31 3.72 -4.12 -6.83
CA GLU A 31 4.36 -4.18 -8.14
C GLU A 31 3.33 -3.94 -9.24
N ALA A 32 2.10 -4.44 -9.06
CA ALA A 32 0.98 -4.24 -9.96
C ALA A 32 0.41 -2.80 -9.96
N LEU A 33 0.68 -1.98 -8.93
CA LEU A 33 0.22 -0.58 -8.88
C LEU A 33 0.96 0.36 -9.83
N GLY A 34 2.07 -0.11 -10.43
CA GLY A 34 2.85 0.70 -11.37
C GLY A 34 3.37 1.98 -10.71
N LEU A 35 3.89 1.86 -9.49
CA LEU A 35 4.50 2.97 -8.73
C LEU A 35 5.92 3.31 -9.24
N GLY A 36 6.43 2.53 -10.20
CA GLY A 36 7.75 2.67 -10.78
C GLY A 36 8.87 2.18 -9.85
N PRO A 37 10.15 2.38 -10.25
CA PRO A 37 11.32 1.81 -9.56
C PRO A 37 11.46 2.23 -8.10
N LYS A 38 10.86 3.37 -7.72
CA LYS A 38 10.91 3.94 -6.37
C LYS A 38 9.69 3.62 -5.52
N GLY A 39 8.72 2.83 -6.02
CA GLY A 39 7.48 2.51 -5.31
C GLY A 39 7.70 1.99 -3.89
N ARG A 40 8.65 1.06 -3.72
CA ARG A 40 9.02 0.51 -2.42
C ARG A 40 9.61 1.56 -1.47
N ALA A 41 10.38 2.52 -1.98
CA ALA A 41 10.95 3.59 -1.15
C ALA A 41 9.85 4.53 -0.63
N TYR A 42 8.82 4.82 -1.43
CA TYR A 42 7.68 5.62 -1.00
C TYR A 42 6.84 4.91 0.06
N LEU A 43 6.67 3.59 -0.03
CA LEU A 43 6.02 2.78 1.00
C LEU A 43 6.75 2.85 2.34
N LEU A 44 8.07 2.66 2.31
CA LEU A 44 8.89 2.77 3.52
C LEU A 44 8.83 4.18 4.12
N LEU A 45 8.73 5.22 3.28
CA LEU A 45 8.52 6.59 3.75
C LEU A 45 7.16 6.73 4.46
N LEU A 46 6.08 6.20 3.88
CA LEU A 46 4.75 6.23 4.49
C LEU A 46 4.68 5.45 5.81
N VAL A 47 5.41 4.33 5.92
CA VAL A 47 5.57 3.60 7.19
C VAL A 47 6.30 4.46 8.22
N ARG A 48 7.40 5.12 7.85
CA ARG A 48 8.14 6.02 8.76
C ARG A 48 7.32 7.23 9.19
N MET A 49 6.42 7.70 8.34
CA MET A 49 5.48 8.79 8.64
C MET A 49 4.24 8.30 9.40
N ASN A 50 4.19 7.02 9.78
CA ASN A 50 3.08 6.43 10.54
C ASN A 50 1.73 6.55 9.82
N HIS A 51 1.73 6.46 8.48
CA HIS A 51 0.55 6.36 7.64
C HIS A 51 0.22 4.91 7.25
N LEU A 52 1.20 4.02 7.34
CA LEU A 52 1.05 2.60 7.07
C LEU A 52 1.70 1.79 8.20
N ILE A 53 1.07 0.68 8.55
CA ILE A 53 1.66 -0.37 9.37
C ILE A 53 2.06 -1.53 8.47
N VAL A 54 3.24 -2.10 8.72
CA VAL A 54 3.67 -3.35 8.10
C VAL A 54 3.23 -4.51 8.99
N GLU A 55 2.47 -5.43 8.42
CA GLU A 55 1.99 -6.65 9.07
C GLU A 55 2.48 -7.87 8.28
N THR A 56 2.45 -9.03 8.93
CA THR A 56 2.63 -10.32 8.26
C THR A 56 1.32 -11.09 8.37
N THR A 57 0.62 -11.23 7.26
CA THR A 57 -0.66 -11.94 7.15
C THR A 57 -0.44 -13.17 6.29
N ASP A 58 -0.75 -14.37 6.80
CA ASP A 58 -0.58 -15.65 6.08
C ASP A 58 0.83 -15.86 5.49
N GLY A 59 1.86 -15.45 6.24
CA GLY A 59 3.27 -15.56 5.81
C GLY A 59 3.68 -14.56 4.71
N ARG A 60 2.81 -13.58 4.39
CA ARG A 60 3.07 -12.53 3.40
C ARG A 60 3.13 -11.16 4.06
N ILE A 61 4.03 -10.32 3.58
CA ILE A 61 4.11 -8.93 4.01
C ILE A 61 2.91 -8.16 3.47
N SER A 62 2.15 -7.55 4.38
CA SER A 62 1.03 -6.68 4.09
C SER A 62 1.29 -5.28 4.66
N TYR A 63 0.71 -4.26 4.01
CA TYR A 63 0.76 -2.88 4.46
C TYR A 63 -0.68 -2.41 4.66
N ARG A 64 -1.02 -2.04 5.89
CA ARG A 64 -2.35 -1.63 6.30
C ARG A 64 -2.39 -0.12 6.57
N VAL A 65 -3.44 0.56 6.12
CA VAL A 65 -3.67 1.96 6.47
C VAL A 65 -4.13 2.08 7.91
N LEU A 66 -3.57 3.08 8.59
CA LEU A 66 -3.94 3.50 9.94
C LEU A 66 -5.26 4.26 9.99
#